data_AF-A0A6V7H0P5-F1
#
_entry.id   AF-A0A6V7H0P5-F1
#
_cell.length_a   1.000
_cell.length_b   1.000
_cell.length_c   1.000
_cell.angle_alpha   90.00
_cell.angle_beta   90.00
_cell.angle_gamma   90.00
#
_symmetry.space_group_name_H-M   'P 1'
#
loop_
_entity.id
_entity.type
_entity.pdbx_description
1 polymer ?
#
loop_
_entity_poly.entity_id
_entity_poly.type
_entity_poly.pdbx_seq_one_letter_code
_entity_poly.pdbx_strand_id
1 'polypeptide(L)'
;KAGGMRIIQHKTPKEDREIKPIKDVDESKPSSSPPKTLMISGVPAKGNADFPPEAVQVFHEKPIPTHNVRPTHCSRPIIIQQPRK
;
A
#
# COMPACT_ATOMS: atom_id res chain seq x y z
N LYS A 1 -6.27 39.58 -22.90
CA LYS A 1 -5.53 39.37 -21.62
C LYS A 1 -6.21 38.25 -20.84
N ALA A 2 -5.76 37.01 -21.02
CA ALA A 2 -6.26 35.86 -20.26
C ALA A 2 -5.39 35.70 -19.00
N GLY A 3 -5.74 36.44 -17.94
CA GLY A 3 -5.01 36.43 -16.68
C GLY A 3 -5.83 35.73 -15.61
N GLY A 4 -5.40 34.54 -15.17
CA GLY A 4 -5.98 33.90 -13.99
C GLY A 4 -6.07 32.38 -14.03
N MET A 5 -5.78 31.73 -15.16
CA MET A 5 -5.80 30.26 -15.22
C MET A 5 -4.42 29.71 -14.84
N ARG A 6 -4.35 28.94 -13.75
CA ARG A 6 -3.12 28.22 -13.37
C ARG A 6 -2.96 26.99 -14.26
N ILE A 7 -1.83 26.88 -14.96
CA ILE A 7 -1.47 25.68 -15.74
C ILE A 7 -0.76 24.70 -14.82
N ILE A 8 -1.22 23.44 -14.78
CA ILE A 8 -0.53 22.36 -14.06
C ILE A 8 0.39 21.61 -15.03
N GLN A 9 1.67 21.50 -14.67
CA GLN A 9 2.63 20.68 -15.40
C GLN A 9 2.56 19.26 -14.86
N HIS A 10 1.96 18.35 -15.62
CA HIS A 10 2.05 16.92 -15.32
C HIS A 10 3.47 16.46 -15.63
N LYS A 11 4.20 15.98 -14.62
CA LYS A 11 5.42 15.19 -14.86
C LYS A 11 4.96 13.87 -15.48
N THR A 12 5.51 13.52 -16.64
CA THR A 12 5.35 12.17 -17.17
C THR A 12 5.96 11.20 -16.15
N PRO A 13 5.25 10.13 -15.75
CA PRO A 13 5.87 9.11 -14.94
C PRO A 13 6.90 8.38 -15.81
N LYS A 14 8.16 8.81 -15.73
CA LYS A 14 9.29 7.95 -16.06
C LYS A 14 9.56 7.10 -14.83
N GLU A 15 8.89 5.96 -14.75
CA GLU A 15 9.48 4.77 -14.14
C GLU A 15 9.16 3.60 -15.06
N ASP A 16 10.00 3.42 -16.07
CA ASP A 16 10.35 2.07 -16.48
C ASP A 16 11.01 1.43 -15.27
N ARG A 17 10.19 0.81 -14.42
CA ARG A 17 10.69 -0.01 -13.33
C ARG A 17 11.19 -1.28 -14.01
N GLU A 18 12.44 -1.25 -14.43
CA GLU A 18 13.18 -2.42 -14.87
C GLU A 18 13.02 -3.47 -13.78
N ILE A 19 12.18 -4.48 -14.06
CA ILE A 19 12.11 -5.69 -13.27
C ILE A 19 13.46 -6.36 -13.51
N LYS A 20 14.45 -6.03 -12.67
CA LYS A 20 15.66 -6.82 -12.60
C LYS A 20 15.20 -8.23 -12.23
N PRO A 21 15.51 -9.26 -13.02
CA PRO A 21 15.31 -10.61 -12.54
C PRO A 21 16.15 -10.72 -11.27
N ILE A 22 15.48 -10.93 -10.15
CA ILE A 22 16.13 -11.44 -8.95
C ILE A 22 16.79 -12.73 -9.43
N LYS A 23 18.11 -12.67 -9.58
CA LYS A 23 18.92 -13.87 -9.69
C LYS A 23 18.77 -14.53 -8.33
N ASP A 24 17.86 -15.49 -8.22
CA ASP A 24 17.88 -16.50 -7.18
C ASP A 24 19.18 -17.29 -7.38
N VAL A 25 20.27 -16.73 -6.83
CA VAL A 25 21.61 -17.31 -6.75
C VAL A 25 21.77 -17.90 -5.35
N ASP A 26 20.81 -18.75 -5.00
CA ASP A 26 20.84 -19.65 -3.86
C ASP A 26 19.97 -20.82 -4.34
N GLU A 27 20.40 -22.07 -4.50
CA GLU A 27 21.28 -22.87 -3.67
C GLU A 27 21.85 -24.02 -4.52
N SER A 28 23.12 -23.97 -4.90
CA SER A 28 23.84 -25.12 -5.49
C SER A 28 24.54 -25.95 -4.41
N LYS A 29 23.83 -26.25 -3.33
CA LYS A 29 24.28 -27.18 -2.29
C LYS A 29 23.09 -28.06 -1.88
N PRO A 30 23.12 -29.38 -2.10
CA PRO A 30 22.14 -30.26 -1.48
C PRO A 30 22.33 -30.17 0.04
N SER A 31 21.43 -29.44 0.71
CA SER A 31 21.42 -29.36 2.17
C SER A 31 21.11 -30.75 2.72
N SER A 32 22.01 -31.29 3.55
CA SER A 32 21.85 -32.59 4.22
C SER A 32 20.83 -32.55 5.38
N SER A 33 20.20 -31.40 5.65
CA SER A 33 19.22 -31.23 6.72
C SER A 33 17.80 -31.48 6.23
N PRO A 34 16.89 -31.99 7.09
CA PRO A 34 15.45 -32.01 6.78
C PRO A 34 14.96 -30.63 6.32
N PRO A 35 13.97 -30.57 5.41
CA PRO A 35 13.42 -29.31 4.94
C PRO A 35 12.92 -28.46 6.11
N LYS A 36 13.42 -27.22 6.24
CA LYS A 36 12.94 -26.29 7.26
C LYS A 36 11.53 -25.87 6.90
N THR A 37 10.55 -26.29 7.68
CA THR A 37 9.17 -25.83 7.50
C THR A 37 9.03 -24.41 8.04
N LEU A 38 8.77 -23.44 7.15
CA LEU A 38 8.50 -22.06 7.53
C LEU A 38 7.05 -21.95 8.03
N MET A 39 6.85 -21.35 9.20
CA MET A 39 5.53 -21.11 9.79
C MET A 39 5.20 -19.61 9.71
N ILE A 40 4.05 -19.27 9.15
CA ILE A 40 3.52 -17.90 9.18
C ILE A 40 2.23 -17.96 9.98
N SER A 41 2.15 -17.22 11.10
CA SER A 41 0.96 -17.18 11.96
C SER A 41 0.42 -18.56 12.39
N GLY A 42 1.31 -19.54 12.58
CA GLY A 42 0.97 -20.90 12.99
C GLY A 42 0.57 -21.86 11.86
N VAL A 43 0.62 -21.43 10.60
CA VAL A 43 0.32 -22.25 9.42
C VAL A 43 1.61 -22.53 8.63
N PRO A 44 1.82 -23.76 8.12
CA PRO A 44 2.93 -24.05 7.21
C PRO A 44 2.83 -23.21 5.95
N ALA A 45 3.89 -22.44 5.67
CA ALA A 45 4.00 -21.64 4.47
C ALA A 45 4.12 -22.54 3.23
N LYS A 46 3.28 -22.30 2.22
CA LYS A 46 3.25 -23.02 0.95
C LYS A 46 4.00 -22.25 -0.16
N GLY A 47 4.81 -21.27 0.22
CA GLY A 47 5.56 -20.41 -0.70
C GLY A 47 4.63 -19.54 -1.54
N ASN A 48 4.81 -19.52 -2.86
CA ASN A 48 4.04 -18.69 -3.78
C ASN A 48 2.53 -18.98 -3.78
N ALA A 49 2.09 -20.14 -3.27
CA ALA A 49 0.67 -20.46 -3.16
C ALA A 49 -0.06 -19.64 -2.08
N ASP A 50 0.65 -19.08 -1.10
CA ASP A 50 0.05 -18.26 -0.03
C ASP A 50 -0.10 -16.78 -0.42
N PHE A 51 0.54 -16.35 -1.51
CA PHE A 51 0.59 -14.95 -1.95
C PHE A 51 0.06 -14.81 -3.37
N PRO A 52 -1.26 -14.95 -3.60
CA PRO A 52 -1.85 -14.73 -4.90
C PRO A 52 -1.67 -13.27 -5.34
N PRO A 53 -1.58 -12.99 -6.66
CA PRO A 53 -1.31 -11.64 -7.17
C PRO A 53 -2.34 -10.61 -6.72
N GLU A 54 -3.60 -11.02 -6.50
CA GLU A 54 -4.66 -10.19 -5.95
C GLU A 54 -4.33 -9.70 -4.54
N ALA A 55 -3.72 -10.54 -3.70
CA ALA A 55 -3.30 -10.13 -2.35
C ALA A 55 -2.21 -9.05 -2.41
N VAL A 56 -1.27 -9.16 -3.36
CA VAL A 56 -0.21 -8.16 -3.59
C VAL A 56 -0.79 -6.82 -4.07
N GLN A 57 -1.87 -6.85 -4.84
CA GLN A 57 -2.57 -5.63 -5.28
C GLN A 57 -3.20 -4.88 -4.10
N VAL A 58 -3.84 -5.60 -3.17
CA VAL A 58 -4.48 -5.02 -1.98
C VAL A 58 -3.48 -4.27 -1.07
N PHE A 59 -2.20 -4.68 -1.04
CA PHE A 59 -1.16 -3.96 -0.29
C PHE A 59 -0.88 -2.54 -0.79
N HIS A 60 -1.20 -2.23 -2.04
CA HIS A 60 -1.02 -0.88 -2.59
C HIS A 60 -2.24 0.02 -2.37
N GLU A 61 -3.36 -0.54 -1.93
CA GLU A 61 -4.55 0.22 -1.58
C GLU A 61 -4.46 0.71 -0.14
N LYS A 62 -4.62 2.02 0.07
CA LYS A 62 -4.63 2.57 1.43
C LYS A 62 -5.85 2.04 2.18
N PRO A 63 -5.69 1.49 3.40
CA PRO A 63 -6.83 1.00 4.16
C PRO A 63 -7.80 2.15 4.46
N ILE A 64 -9.09 1.86 4.31
CA ILE A 64 -10.13 2.80 4.69
C ILE A 64 -10.11 2.90 6.23
N PRO A 65 -10.04 4.12 6.81
CA PRO A 65 -10.10 4.29 8.26
C PRO A 65 -11.39 3.67 8.83
N THR A 66 -11.24 2.65 9.66
CA THR A 66 -12.36 1.93 10.29
C THR A 66 -13.05 2.75 11.38
N HIS A 67 -12.35 3.72 11.97
CA HIS A 67 -12.89 4.64 12.97
C HIS A 67 -12.89 6.07 12.43
N ASN A 68 -13.87 6.37 11.56
CA ASN A 68 -14.18 7.76 11.23
C ASN A 68 -15.05 8.33 12.35
N VAL A 69 -14.41 8.90 13.39
CA VAL A 69 -15.13 9.43 14.58
C VAL A 69 -16.08 10.56 14.22
N ARG A 70 -15.84 11.20 13.07
CA ARG A 70 -16.67 12.26 12.55
C ARG A 70 -17.46 11.71 11.37
N PRO A 71 -18.80 11.65 11.46
CA PRO A 71 -19.62 11.43 10.29
C PRO A 71 -19.20 12.43 9.21
N THR A 72 -18.88 11.95 8.00
CA THR A 72 -18.62 12.76 6.80
C THR A 72 -19.76 13.74 6.52
N HIS A 73 -20.94 13.44 7.07
CA HIS A 73 -22.17 14.22 7.08
C HIS A 73 -22.57 14.72 8.47
N CYS A 74 -21.63 15.09 9.34
CA CYS A 74 -21.98 15.76 10.59
C CYS A 74 -22.56 17.14 10.25
N SER A 75 -23.86 17.18 10.01
CA SER A 75 -24.68 18.36 9.68
C SER A 75 -24.83 19.32 10.86
N ARG A 76 -24.23 19.00 12.01
CA ARG A 76 -24.26 19.90 13.16
C ARG A 76 -23.31 21.07 12.88
N PRO A 77 -23.80 22.32 12.95
CA PRO A 77 -22.96 23.47 12.74
C PRO A 77 -21.84 23.48 13.78
N ILE A 78 -20.60 23.71 13.33
CA ILE A 78 -19.48 23.98 14.22
C ILE A 78 -19.71 25.38 14.78
N ILE A 79 -20.34 25.46 15.95
CA ILE A 79 -20.59 26.75 16.63
C ILE A 79 -19.28 27.18 17.30
N ILE A 80 -18.54 28.04 16.63
CA ILE A 80 -17.34 28.68 17.18
C ILE A 80 -17.79 29.93 17.95
N GLN A 81 -17.60 29.94 19.27
CA GLN A 81 -17.91 31.09 20.11
C GLN A 81 -16.82 32.16 19.94
N GLN A 82 -17.19 33.31 19.38
CA GLN A 82 -16.31 34.48 19.26
C GLN A 82 -16.59 35.48 20.38
N PRO A 83 -15.57 36.11 20.96
CA PRO A 83 -15.76 37.15 21.96
C PRO A 83 -16.51 38.34 21.35
N ARG A 84 -17.53 38.83 22.05
CA ARG A 84 -18.24 40.06 21.67
C ARG A 84 -17.49 41.27 22.24
N LYS A 85 -17.46 42.36 21.48
CA LYS A 85 -16.99 43.68 21.95
C LYS A 85 -18.03 44.31 22.85
#